data_AF-A0A2X1SSD6-F1
#
_entry.id   AF-A0A2X1SSD6-F1
#
_cell.length_a   1.000
_cell.length_b   1.000
_cell.length_c   1.000
_cell.angle_alpha   90.00
_cell.angle_beta   90.00
_cell.angle_gamma   90.00
#
_symmetry.space_group_name_H-M   'P 1'
#
loop_
_entity.id
_entity.type
_entity.pdbx_description
1 polymer ?
#
loop_
_entity_poly.entity_id
_entity_poly.type
_entity_poly.pdbx_seq_one_letter_code
_entity_poly.pdbx_strand_id
1 'polypeptide(L)'
;MRNRTFADLDRVVALGGGHGLGRVMSSLSSLGSRLTGIVTTTDNGGSTGRIRRSEGGIAWGDMRNCINQLIAEPSVASAMFEYRFGGNGELSGHNLGNLMLKALDHLSVRPLEAINLIRNLLKVDAFLIPMSEQPVDLMALDHEGHEVYGEVNIDQLDNVPQELMLTPPVPATREAVEAIAEADLILIGPGSFYTSLLPILLLDEMAQALRRTPAPMVFYR
;
A
#
# COMPACT_ATOMS: atom_id res chain seq x y z
N MET A 1 14.17 8.86 32.36
CA MET A 1 13.54 7.98 31.35
C MET A 1 14.60 7.68 30.30
N ARG A 2 14.88 6.41 29.99
CA ARG A 2 15.78 6.08 28.86
C ARG A 2 15.04 6.47 27.57
N ASN A 3 15.67 7.26 26.71
CA ASN A 3 15.15 7.47 25.36
C ASN A 3 15.23 6.12 24.63
N ARG A 4 14.08 5.54 24.29
CA ARG A 4 14.01 4.35 23.43
C ARG A 4 14.54 4.72 22.05
N THR A 5 15.41 3.88 21.51
CA THR A 5 15.87 3.96 20.12
C THR A 5 15.05 3.01 19.26
N PHE A 6 15.09 3.15 17.92
CA PHE A 6 14.44 2.20 17.02
C PHE A 6 14.94 0.75 17.21
N ALA A 7 16.16 0.56 17.70
CA ALA A 7 16.69 -0.76 18.00
C ALA A 7 15.91 -1.47 19.12
N ASP A 8 15.28 -0.72 20.02
CA ASP A 8 14.53 -1.22 21.18
C ASP A 8 13.05 -1.53 20.87
N LEU A 9 12.59 -1.31 19.63
CA LEU A 9 11.20 -1.55 19.22
C LEU A 9 11.08 -2.92 18.58
N ASP A 10 10.15 -3.75 19.04
CA ASP A 10 9.94 -5.09 18.48
C ASP A 10 8.99 -5.07 17.28
N ARG A 11 8.08 -4.08 17.23
CA ARG A 11 7.05 -3.95 16.17
C ARG A 11 6.86 -2.51 15.75
N VAL A 12 7.30 -2.20 14.53
CA VAL A 12 7.10 -0.87 13.90
C VAL A 12 6.16 -1.03 12.71
N VAL A 13 5.06 -0.28 12.71
CA VAL A 13 4.08 -0.27 11.63
C VAL A 13 4.18 1.04 10.87
N ALA A 14 4.22 0.99 9.53
CA ALA A 14 4.18 2.14 8.67
C ALA A 14 2.92 2.09 7.78
N LEU A 15 2.14 3.17 7.75
CA LEU A 15 0.91 3.28 6.96
C LEU A 15 1.12 4.23 5.78
N GLY A 16 0.70 3.80 4.59
CA GLY A 16 0.54 4.73 3.48
C GLY A 16 0.51 4.09 2.11
N GLY A 17 1.03 4.82 1.13
CA GLY A 17 0.99 4.43 -0.28
C GLY A 17 2.00 5.21 -1.11
N GLY A 18 1.82 5.14 -2.42
CA GLY A 18 2.65 5.79 -3.41
C GLY A 18 4.12 5.42 -3.30
N HIS A 19 4.96 6.43 -3.50
CA HIS A 19 6.42 6.28 -3.45
C HIS A 19 7.00 6.59 -2.06
N GLY A 20 6.21 7.19 -1.16
CA GLY A 20 6.69 7.69 0.14
C GLY A 20 6.88 6.58 1.17
N LEU A 21 5.91 5.66 1.26
CA LEU A 21 5.95 4.55 2.22
C LEU A 21 7.20 3.68 2.03
N GLY A 22 7.50 3.27 0.79
CA GLY A 22 8.67 2.46 0.47
C GLY A 22 9.99 3.10 0.92
N ARG A 23 10.11 4.43 0.86
CA ARG A 23 11.34 5.15 1.25
C ARG A 23 11.53 5.13 2.76
N VAL A 24 10.44 5.37 3.51
CA VAL A 24 10.46 5.27 4.98
C VAL A 24 10.84 3.86 5.38
N MET A 25 10.19 2.86 4.80
CA MET A 25 10.50 1.47 5.13
C MET A 25 11.94 1.09 4.78
N SER A 26 12.44 1.53 3.63
CA SER A 26 13.84 1.30 3.21
C SER A 26 14.84 1.93 4.18
N SER A 27 14.56 3.15 4.67
CA SER A 27 15.39 3.81 5.69
C SER A 27 15.40 3.10 7.05
N LEU A 28 14.39 2.27 7.30
CA LEU A 28 14.23 1.45 8.51
C LEU A 28 14.49 -0.04 8.24
N SER A 29 15.12 -0.38 7.11
CA SER A 29 15.34 -1.77 6.67
C SER A 29 16.12 -2.62 7.69
N SER A 30 16.95 -2.01 8.54
CA SER A 30 17.65 -2.69 9.65
C SER A 30 16.71 -3.31 10.69
N LEU A 31 15.42 -2.93 10.71
CA LEU A 31 14.41 -3.56 11.56
C LEU A 31 14.05 -4.97 11.05
N GLY A 32 14.24 -5.25 9.75
CA GLY A 32 13.93 -6.53 9.13
C GLY A 32 12.48 -6.94 9.36
N SER A 33 12.28 -8.15 9.87
CA SER A 33 10.95 -8.73 10.16
C SER A 33 10.16 -8.02 11.27
N ARG A 34 10.74 -7.02 11.95
CA ARG A 34 10.05 -6.18 12.94
C ARG A 34 9.31 -5.00 12.31
N LEU A 35 9.51 -4.77 11.01
CA LEU A 35 8.87 -3.70 10.25
C LEU A 35 7.71 -4.25 9.42
N THR A 36 6.55 -3.62 9.54
CA THR A 36 5.35 -3.94 8.76
C THR A 36 4.83 -2.70 8.05
N GLY A 37 4.68 -2.76 6.73
CA GLY A 37 4.02 -1.73 5.93
C GLY A 37 2.58 -2.10 5.61
N ILE A 38 1.64 -1.22 5.90
CA ILE A 38 0.24 -1.35 5.49
C ILE A 38 0.02 -0.41 4.32
N VAL A 39 -0.29 -0.99 3.16
CA VAL A 39 -0.24 -0.31 1.86
C VAL A 39 -1.65 -0.05 1.34
N THR A 40 -1.93 1.19 0.92
CA THR A 40 -3.17 1.55 0.22
C THR A 40 -3.32 0.76 -1.08
N THR A 41 -4.55 0.38 -1.42
CA THR A 41 -4.84 -0.45 -2.60
C THR A 41 -5.92 0.15 -3.51
N THR A 42 -6.04 1.48 -3.51
CA THR A 42 -7.06 2.23 -4.30
C THR A 42 -6.56 2.77 -5.64
N ASP A 43 -5.26 2.69 -5.93
CA ASP A 43 -4.66 3.22 -7.18
C ASP A 43 -5.37 2.67 -8.42
N ASN A 44 -5.83 3.58 -9.28
CA ASN A 44 -6.50 3.30 -10.53
C ASN A 44 -5.76 3.92 -11.75
N GLY A 45 -4.51 4.34 -11.58
CA GLY A 45 -3.66 4.97 -12.58
C GLY A 45 -2.72 4.00 -13.32
N GLY A 46 -2.20 4.47 -14.46
CA GLY A 46 -1.12 3.82 -15.20
C GLY A 46 -1.33 2.32 -15.48
N SER A 47 -0.28 1.53 -15.23
CA SER A 47 -0.32 0.07 -15.41
C SER A 47 -1.28 -0.61 -14.43
N THR A 48 -1.42 -0.08 -13.21
CA THR A 48 -2.28 -0.66 -12.16
C THR A 48 -3.74 -0.58 -12.58
N GLY A 49 -4.20 0.61 -12.95
CA GLY A 49 -5.56 0.86 -13.41
C GLY A 49 -5.95 0.06 -14.64
N ARG A 50 -5.02 -0.12 -15.59
CA ARG A 50 -5.29 -0.97 -16.77
C ARG A 50 -5.53 -2.42 -16.38
N ILE A 51 -4.72 -2.99 -15.49
CA ILE A 51 -4.88 -4.36 -15.00
C ILE A 51 -6.20 -4.50 -14.24
N ARG A 52 -6.53 -3.55 -13.35
CA ARG A 52 -7.78 -3.59 -12.58
C ARG A 52 -9.02 -3.53 -13.48
N ARG A 53 -8.98 -2.72 -14.55
CA ARG A 53 -10.10 -2.63 -15.52
C ARG A 53 -10.27 -3.89 -16.36
N SER A 54 -9.19 -4.58 -16.72
CA SER A 54 -9.26 -5.78 -17.57
C SER A 54 -9.50 -7.07 -16.78
N GLU A 55 -8.89 -7.20 -15.60
CA GLU A 55 -8.81 -8.47 -14.86
C GLU A 55 -9.34 -8.37 -13.41
N GLY A 56 -9.78 -7.19 -12.97
CA GLY A 56 -10.19 -6.96 -11.57
C GLY A 56 -9.05 -7.09 -10.56
N GLY A 57 -9.41 -7.24 -9.28
CA GLY A 57 -8.45 -7.37 -8.17
C GLY A 57 -8.03 -6.05 -7.53
N ILE A 58 -7.19 -6.14 -6.51
CA ILE A 58 -6.65 -4.98 -5.79
C ILE A 58 -5.60 -4.22 -6.63
N ALA A 59 -5.32 -2.97 -6.24
CA ALA A 59 -4.25 -2.20 -6.83
C ALA A 59 -2.86 -2.69 -6.37
N TRP A 60 -2.07 -3.18 -7.33
CA TRP A 60 -0.72 -3.71 -7.07
C TRP A 60 0.40 -2.68 -7.12
N GLY A 61 0.14 -1.48 -7.66
CA GLY A 61 1.17 -0.49 -7.98
C GLY A 61 2.03 -0.08 -6.79
N ASP A 62 1.38 0.34 -5.72
CA ASP A 62 2.05 0.80 -4.49
C ASP A 62 2.70 -0.34 -3.72
N MET A 63 2.05 -1.50 -3.68
CA MET A 63 2.62 -2.73 -3.10
C MET A 63 3.93 -3.09 -3.80
N ARG A 64 3.92 -3.15 -5.14
CA ARG A 64 5.10 -3.42 -5.97
C ARG A 64 6.19 -2.37 -5.78
N ASN A 65 5.82 -1.10 -5.71
CA ASN A 65 6.76 -0.02 -5.43
C ASN A 65 7.41 -0.15 -4.05
N CYS A 66 6.66 -0.53 -3.02
CA CYS A 66 7.20 -0.76 -1.67
C CYS A 66 8.17 -1.94 -1.66
N ILE A 67 7.79 -3.07 -2.27
CA ILE A 67 8.66 -4.25 -2.39
C ILE A 67 9.99 -3.86 -3.07
N ASN A 68 9.95 -3.17 -4.21
CA ASN A 68 11.15 -2.75 -4.95
C ASN A 68 12.14 -1.97 -4.07
N GLN A 69 11.63 -1.03 -3.27
CA GLN A 69 12.47 -0.16 -2.43
C GLN A 69 13.08 -0.89 -1.23
N LEU A 70 12.57 -2.07 -0.89
CA LEU A 70 13.06 -2.91 0.21
C LEU A 70 14.04 -3.99 -0.24
N ILE A 71 14.27 -4.15 -1.54
CA ILE A 71 15.25 -5.09 -2.07
C ILE A 71 16.65 -4.60 -1.71
N ALA A 72 17.34 -5.33 -0.83
CA ALA A 72 18.69 -4.99 -0.40
C ALA A 72 19.76 -5.39 -1.44
N GLU A 73 19.57 -6.54 -2.10
CA GLU A 73 20.54 -7.12 -3.02
C GLU A 73 19.94 -7.25 -4.43
N PRO A 74 20.47 -6.51 -5.43
CA PRO A 74 20.05 -6.66 -6.80
C PRO A 74 20.24 -8.09 -7.32
N SER A 75 19.24 -8.61 -8.01
CA SER A 75 19.25 -9.93 -8.63
C SER A 75 18.52 -9.91 -9.98
N VAL A 76 18.60 -11.00 -10.74
CA VAL A 76 17.79 -11.13 -11.96
C VAL A 76 16.30 -11.06 -11.63
N ALA A 77 15.87 -11.64 -10.51
CA ALA A 77 14.48 -11.58 -10.07
C ALA A 77 14.04 -10.13 -9.76
N SER A 78 14.88 -9.34 -9.09
CA SER A 78 14.56 -7.93 -8.83
C SER A 78 14.52 -7.11 -10.11
N ALA A 79 15.46 -7.34 -11.04
CA ALA A 79 15.48 -6.67 -12.33
C ALA A 79 14.23 -6.99 -13.17
N MET A 80 13.77 -8.24 -13.15
CA MET A 80 12.51 -8.63 -13.80
C MET A 80 11.30 -7.95 -13.13
N PHE A 81 11.27 -7.89 -11.80
CA PHE A 81 10.16 -7.32 -11.06
C PHE A 81 10.03 -5.78 -11.28
N GLU A 82 11.16 -5.09 -11.47
CA GLU A 82 11.20 -3.66 -11.82
C GLU A 82 10.91 -3.39 -13.30
N TYR A 83 11.06 -4.40 -14.17
CA TYR A 83 11.00 -4.22 -15.61
C TYR A 83 9.68 -3.60 -16.08
N ARG A 84 9.79 -2.56 -16.91
CA ARG A 84 8.66 -1.91 -17.57
C ARG A 84 8.77 -2.15 -19.07
N PHE A 85 7.73 -2.74 -19.64
CA PHE A 85 7.63 -2.95 -21.08
C PHE A 85 7.56 -1.60 -21.79
N GLY A 86 8.51 -1.37 -22.70
CA GLY A 86 8.48 -0.24 -23.64
C GLY A 86 7.85 -0.61 -24.99
N GLY A 87 7.96 0.31 -25.97
CA GLY A 87 7.56 0.07 -27.35
C GLY A 87 6.05 0.17 -27.59
N ASN A 88 5.57 -0.45 -28.68
CA ASN A 88 4.17 -0.46 -29.10
C ASN A 88 3.59 -1.88 -28.90
N GLY A 89 2.29 -1.98 -28.58
CA GLY A 89 1.58 -3.25 -28.41
C GLY A 89 0.89 -3.39 -27.06
N GLU A 90 0.29 -4.57 -26.81
CA GLU A 90 -0.57 -4.82 -25.64
C GLU A 90 0.15 -4.68 -24.29
N LEU A 91 1.42 -5.10 -24.23
CA LEU A 91 2.21 -4.99 -23.02
C LEU A 91 2.79 -3.58 -22.80
N SER A 92 2.66 -2.67 -23.76
CA SER A 92 3.29 -1.34 -23.67
C SER A 92 2.89 -0.59 -22.39
N GLY A 93 3.91 -0.14 -21.64
CA GLY A 93 3.76 0.58 -20.39
C GLY A 93 3.37 -0.28 -19.18
N HIS A 94 3.10 -1.59 -19.34
CA HIS A 94 2.91 -2.48 -18.21
C HIS A 94 4.22 -2.67 -17.45
N ASN A 95 4.13 -2.84 -16.13
CA ASN A 95 5.24 -3.28 -15.32
C ASN A 95 5.12 -4.79 -15.08
N LEU A 96 6.20 -5.54 -15.31
CA LEU A 96 6.19 -7.00 -15.17
C LEU A 96 5.92 -7.43 -13.73
N GLY A 97 6.42 -6.72 -12.72
CA GLY A 97 6.10 -6.99 -11.32
C GLY A 97 4.61 -6.91 -10.99
N ASN A 98 3.90 -5.92 -11.54
CA ASN A 98 2.43 -5.85 -11.40
C ASN A 98 1.74 -7.08 -12.04
N LEU A 99 2.24 -7.56 -13.19
CA LEU A 99 1.70 -8.74 -13.85
C LEU A 99 2.01 -10.03 -13.06
N MET A 100 3.22 -10.12 -12.47
CA MET A 100 3.60 -11.23 -11.59
C MET A 100 2.71 -11.29 -10.35
N LEU A 101 2.49 -10.15 -9.68
CA LEU A 101 1.59 -10.07 -8.53
C LEU A 101 0.16 -10.47 -8.91
N LYS A 102 -0.35 -9.97 -10.04
CA LYS A 102 -1.68 -10.34 -10.53
C LYS A 102 -1.79 -11.84 -10.87
N ALA A 103 -0.77 -12.41 -11.50
CA ALA A 103 -0.75 -13.84 -11.79
C ALA A 103 -0.73 -14.67 -10.50
N LEU A 104 0.05 -14.27 -9.50
CA LEU A 104 0.11 -14.96 -8.21
C LEU A 104 -1.19 -14.80 -7.41
N ASP A 105 -1.85 -13.65 -7.48
CA ASP A 105 -3.17 -13.42 -6.91
C ASP A 105 -4.19 -14.42 -7.46
N HIS A 106 -4.21 -14.65 -8.78
CA HIS A 106 -5.07 -15.67 -9.40
C HIS A 106 -4.74 -17.11 -8.98
N LEU A 107 -3.49 -17.37 -8.58
CA LEU A 107 -3.03 -18.69 -8.14
C LEU A 107 -3.14 -18.90 -6.63
N SER A 108 -3.38 -17.83 -5.86
CA SER A 108 -3.45 -17.83 -4.40
C SER A 108 -4.90 -17.76 -3.94
N VAL A 109 -5.16 -18.15 -2.69
CA VAL A 109 -6.49 -17.96 -2.10
C VAL A 109 -6.69 -16.50 -1.71
N ARG A 110 -5.59 -15.83 -1.35
CA ARG A 110 -5.58 -14.48 -0.79
C ARG A 110 -4.52 -13.58 -1.46
N PRO A 111 -4.82 -12.31 -1.73
CA PRO A 111 -3.83 -11.32 -2.18
C PRO A 111 -2.60 -11.24 -1.26
N LEU A 112 -2.79 -11.36 0.06
CA LEU A 112 -1.69 -11.35 1.02
C LEU A 112 -0.69 -12.51 0.82
N GLU A 113 -1.16 -13.68 0.39
CA GLU A 113 -0.29 -14.83 0.09
C GLU A 113 0.58 -14.53 -1.14
N ALA A 114 0.01 -13.94 -2.19
CA ALA A 114 0.75 -13.53 -3.38
C ALA A 114 1.86 -12.52 -3.04
N ILE A 115 1.57 -11.56 -2.16
CA ILE A 115 2.56 -10.59 -1.65
C ILE A 115 3.69 -11.31 -0.92
N ASN A 116 3.36 -12.23 -0.02
CA ASN A 116 4.36 -12.98 0.74
C ASN A 116 5.24 -13.87 -0.15
N LEU A 117 4.70 -14.46 -1.22
CA LEU A 117 5.47 -15.23 -2.19
C LEU A 117 6.50 -14.37 -2.92
N ILE A 118 6.10 -13.19 -3.45
CA ILE A 118 7.03 -12.25 -4.10
C ILE A 118 8.06 -11.74 -3.11
N ARG A 119 7.62 -11.38 -1.90
CA ARG A 119 8.49 -10.90 -0.83
C ARG A 119 9.61 -11.91 -0.54
N ASN A 120 9.25 -13.19 -0.37
CA ASN A 120 10.21 -14.25 -0.10
C ASN A 120 11.14 -14.50 -1.30
N LEU A 121 10.60 -14.47 -2.54
CA LEU A 121 11.39 -14.59 -3.77
C LEU A 121 12.46 -13.50 -3.87
N LEU A 122 12.13 -12.28 -3.45
CA LEU A 122 13.00 -11.11 -3.50
C LEU A 122 13.79 -10.87 -2.21
N LYS A 123 13.71 -11.78 -1.24
CA LYS A 123 14.40 -11.71 0.06
C LYS A 123 14.14 -10.40 0.82
N VAL A 124 12.90 -9.94 0.81
CA VAL A 124 12.48 -8.78 1.59
C VAL A 124 12.02 -9.24 2.98
N ASP A 125 12.73 -8.83 4.03
CA ASP A 125 12.42 -9.30 5.40
C ASP A 125 11.20 -8.59 6.02
N ALA A 126 11.00 -7.31 5.71
CA ALA A 126 9.87 -6.53 6.22
C ALA A 126 8.54 -7.06 5.69
N PHE A 127 7.50 -7.07 6.53
CA PHE A 127 6.17 -7.49 6.12
C PHE A 127 5.46 -6.37 5.36
N LEU A 128 4.66 -6.75 4.36
CA LEU A 128 3.79 -5.84 3.63
C LEU A 128 2.39 -6.43 3.59
N ILE A 129 1.41 -5.63 3.99
CA ILE A 129 0.01 -6.04 4.13
C ILE A 129 -0.82 -5.04 3.32
N PRO A 130 -1.71 -5.49 2.42
CA PRO A 130 -2.62 -4.57 1.75
C PRO A 130 -3.62 -4.03 2.78
N MET A 131 -4.13 -2.81 2.60
CA MET A 131 -5.14 -2.27 3.52
C MET A 131 -6.44 -3.10 3.51
N SER A 132 -6.77 -3.67 2.35
CA SER A 132 -7.87 -4.62 2.15
C SER A 132 -7.46 -5.65 1.10
N GLU A 133 -7.99 -6.85 1.22
CA GLU A 133 -7.85 -7.91 0.21
C GLU A 133 -8.96 -7.87 -0.85
N GLN A 134 -9.89 -6.91 -0.75
CA GLN A 134 -10.99 -6.75 -1.70
C GLN A 134 -10.73 -5.59 -2.66
N PRO A 135 -11.13 -5.70 -3.94
CA PRO A 135 -11.07 -4.60 -4.89
C PRO A 135 -11.89 -3.41 -4.39
N VAL A 136 -11.27 -2.24 -4.34
CA VAL A 136 -11.91 -1.01 -3.85
C VAL A 136 -11.34 0.21 -4.54
N ASP A 137 -12.21 1.17 -4.85
CA ASP A 137 -11.85 2.47 -5.39
C ASP A 137 -12.09 3.58 -4.39
N LEU A 138 -11.33 4.66 -4.54
CA LEU A 138 -11.59 5.90 -3.84
C LEU A 138 -12.69 6.68 -4.58
N MET A 139 -13.62 7.26 -3.85
CA MET A 139 -14.64 8.15 -4.39
C MET A 139 -14.71 9.43 -3.56
N ALA A 140 -14.86 10.57 -4.23
CA ALA A 140 -15.06 11.86 -3.58
C ALA A 140 -16.39 12.49 -3.99
N LEU A 141 -16.93 13.35 -3.12
CA LEU A 141 -17.91 14.35 -3.50
C LEU A 141 -17.19 15.69 -3.67
N ASP A 142 -17.29 16.29 -4.86
CA ASP A 142 -16.71 17.60 -5.12
C ASP A 142 -17.47 18.73 -4.37
N HIS A 143 -17.03 19.98 -4.57
CA HIS A 143 -17.65 21.13 -3.90
C HIS A 143 -19.08 21.45 -4.38
N GLU A 144 -19.54 20.84 -5.46
CA GLU A 144 -20.91 20.94 -6.01
C GLU A 144 -21.76 19.71 -5.68
N GLY A 145 -21.18 18.70 -5.02
CA GLY A 145 -21.84 17.45 -4.67
C GLY A 145 -21.83 16.41 -5.79
N HIS A 146 -21.02 16.57 -6.84
CA HIS A 146 -20.85 15.56 -7.86
C HIS A 146 -19.90 14.45 -7.41
N GLU A 147 -20.21 13.22 -7.83
CA GLU A 147 -19.37 12.06 -7.56
C GLU A 147 -18.16 12.01 -8.50
N VAL A 148 -16.96 11.89 -7.90
CA VAL A 148 -15.68 11.80 -8.60
C VAL A 148 -15.02 10.48 -8.22
N TYR A 149 -14.88 9.60 -9.20
CA TYR A 149 -14.39 8.24 -8.99
C TYR A 149 -12.91 8.09 -9.31
N GLY A 150 -12.18 7.49 -8.39
CA GLY A 150 -10.82 7.03 -8.53
C GLY A 150 -9.76 8.08 -8.20
N GLU A 151 -8.64 7.61 -7.64
CA GLU A 151 -7.50 8.42 -7.21
C GLU A 151 -7.04 9.42 -8.27
N VAL A 152 -6.86 9.00 -9.53
CA VAL A 152 -6.36 9.88 -10.60
C VAL A 152 -7.27 11.08 -10.86
N ASN A 153 -8.58 10.92 -10.73
CA ASN A 153 -9.53 12.01 -10.95
C ASN A 153 -9.64 12.90 -9.71
N ILE A 154 -9.54 12.31 -8.51
CA ILE A 154 -9.58 13.03 -7.24
C ILE A 154 -8.34 13.92 -7.09
N ASP A 155 -7.16 13.44 -7.49
CA ASP A 155 -5.92 14.23 -7.50
C ASP A 155 -5.95 15.42 -8.48
N GLN A 156 -6.87 15.41 -9.45
CA GLN A 156 -7.05 16.49 -10.43
C GLN A 156 -8.08 17.54 -10.01
N LEU A 157 -8.71 17.40 -8.84
CA LEU A 157 -9.65 18.38 -8.34
C LEU A 157 -8.94 19.68 -7.95
N ASP A 158 -9.47 20.80 -8.44
CA ASP A 158 -8.96 22.14 -8.10
C ASP A 158 -9.22 22.50 -6.63
N ASN A 159 -10.27 21.90 -6.05
CA ASN A 159 -10.71 22.16 -4.69
C ASN A 159 -10.66 20.87 -3.85
N VAL A 160 -10.47 21.05 -2.54
CA VAL A 160 -10.57 19.94 -1.57
C VAL A 160 -11.98 19.35 -1.65
N PRO A 161 -12.13 18.01 -1.76
CA PRO A 161 -13.45 17.38 -1.79
C PRO A 161 -14.19 17.58 -0.47
N GLN A 162 -15.52 17.67 -0.55
CA GLN A 162 -16.37 17.78 0.64
C GLN A 162 -16.34 16.50 1.47
N GLU A 163 -16.35 15.36 0.77
CA GLU A 163 -16.35 14.03 1.37
C GLU A 163 -15.49 13.07 0.56
N LEU A 164 -14.87 12.11 1.25
CA LEU A 164 -14.09 11.05 0.65
C LEU A 164 -14.52 9.72 1.26
N MET A 165 -14.70 8.71 0.43
CA MET A 165 -15.13 7.38 0.86
C MET A 165 -14.59 6.28 -0.05
N LEU A 166 -14.73 5.04 0.42
CA LEU A 166 -14.37 3.85 -0.33
C LEU A 166 -15.61 3.26 -0.99
N THR A 167 -15.48 2.87 -2.26
CA THR A 167 -16.56 2.24 -3.01
C THR A 167 -16.05 0.99 -3.76
N PRO A 168 -16.68 -0.19 -3.57
CA PRO A 168 -17.66 -0.48 -2.52
C PRO A 168 -17.03 -0.41 -1.10
N PRO A 169 -17.83 -0.40 -0.03
CA PRO A 169 -17.32 -0.61 1.32
C PRO A 169 -16.67 -2.00 1.43
N VAL A 170 -15.47 -2.07 2.00
CA VAL A 170 -14.70 -3.31 2.13
C VAL A 170 -14.14 -3.46 3.56
N PRO A 171 -13.92 -4.69 4.04
CA PRO A 171 -13.24 -4.90 5.31
C PRO A 171 -11.75 -4.61 5.18
N ALA A 172 -11.10 -4.30 6.30
CA ALA A 172 -9.66 -4.24 6.38
C ALA A 172 -9.05 -5.66 6.35
N THR A 173 -7.81 -5.78 5.92
CA THR A 173 -7.08 -7.04 6.06
C THR A 173 -6.85 -7.33 7.54
N ARG A 174 -7.22 -8.53 8.00
CA ARG A 174 -7.16 -8.89 9.43
C ARG A 174 -5.76 -8.68 10.02
N GLU A 175 -4.74 -9.11 9.29
CA GLU A 175 -3.33 -8.97 9.69
C GLU A 175 -2.90 -7.50 9.82
N ALA A 176 -3.53 -6.58 9.10
CA ALA A 176 -3.26 -5.14 9.21
C ALA A 176 -3.81 -4.59 10.55
N VAL A 177 -5.02 -5.00 10.92
CA VAL A 177 -5.65 -4.64 12.20
C VAL A 177 -4.84 -5.21 13.38
N GLU A 178 -4.42 -6.47 13.30
CA GLU A 178 -3.56 -7.13 14.29
C GLU A 178 -2.22 -6.40 14.44
N ALA A 179 -1.56 -6.07 13.33
CA ALA A 179 -0.30 -5.34 13.35
C ALA A 179 -0.41 -3.99 14.08
N ILE A 180 -1.49 -3.23 13.87
CA ILE A 180 -1.72 -1.94 14.54
C ILE A 180 -1.95 -2.13 16.05
N ALA A 181 -2.74 -3.14 16.43
CA ALA A 181 -3.03 -3.43 17.83
C ALA A 181 -1.76 -3.81 18.62
N GLU A 182 -0.79 -4.41 17.93
CA GLU A 182 0.43 -4.96 18.50
C GLU A 182 1.66 -4.05 18.34
N ALA A 183 1.52 -2.88 17.70
CA ALA A 183 2.63 -2.00 17.39
C ALA A 183 3.24 -1.33 18.64
N ASP A 184 4.56 -1.18 18.65
CA ASP A 184 5.28 -0.31 19.60
C ASP A 184 5.36 1.14 19.09
N LEU A 185 5.24 1.32 17.78
CA LEU A 185 5.30 2.61 17.09
C LEU A 185 4.55 2.52 15.76
N ILE A 186 3.78 3.55 15.45
CA ILE A 186 3.07 3.68 14.18
C ILE A 186 3.57 4.93 13.46
N LEU A 187 4.03 4.76 12.23
CA LEU A 187 4.44 5.82 11.32
C LEU A 187 3.32 6.01 10.29
N ILE A 188 2.87 7.24 10.09
CA ILE A 188 1.84 7.57 9.10
C ILE A 188 2.48 8.48 8.05
N GLY A 189 2.57 8.00 6.82
CA GLY A 189 3.20 8.71 5.71
C GLY A 189 4.71 8.55 5.61
N PRO A 190 5.37 9.35 4.75
CA PRO A 190 4.81 10.43 3.95
C PRO A 190 4.03 9.90 2.73
N GLY A 191 3.15 10.72 2.18
CA GLY A 191 2.35 10.41 1.01
C GLY A 191 1.28 11.46 0.77
N SER A 192 0.56 11.34 -0.35
CA SER A 192 -0.63 12.18 -0.57
C SER A 192 -1.62 11.94 0.56
N PHE A 193 -2.04 13.02 1.22
CA PHE A 193 -2.93 12.90 2.36
C PHE A 193 -4.25 12.22 1.95
N TYR A 194 -4.88 12.71 0.88
CA TYR A 194 -6.19 12.22 0.44
C TYR A 194 -6.13 10.87 -0.27
N THR A 195 -5.11 10.62 -1.09
CA THR A 195 -5.08 9.46 -1.97
C THR A 195 -4.16 8.34 -1.51
N SER A 196 -3.21 8.62 -0.60
CA SER A 196 -2.31 7.58 -0.06
C SER A 196 -2.56 7.23 1.40
N LEU A 197 -2.96 8.18 2.25
CA LEU A 197 -3.09 7.98 3.70
C LEU A 197 -4.53 7.80 4.14
N LEU A 198 -5.40 8.72 3.72
CA LEU A 198 -6.81 8.73 4.10
C LEU A 198 -7.55 7.44 3.70
N PRO A 199 -7.27 6.76 2.57
CA PRO A 199 -7.97 5.51 2.23
C PRO A 199 -7.83 4.42 3.29
N ILE A 200 -6.67 4.32 3.95
CA ILE A 200 -6.46 3.37 5.05
C ILE A 200 -7.33 3.74 6.25
N LEU A 201 -7.51 5.03 6.52
CA LEU A 201 -8.31 5.54 7.63
C LEU A 201 -9.82 5.51 7.37
N LEU A 202 -10.24 5.38 6.10
CA LEU A 202 -11.63 5.20 5.69
C LEU A 202 -12.15 3.77 5.95
N LEU A 203 -11.27 2.83 6.27
CA LEU A 203 -11.66 1.50 6.75
C LEU A 203 -11.99 1.58 8.24
N ASP A 204 -13.25 1.28 8.60
CA ASP A 204 -13.74 1.37 9.98
C ASP A 204 -12.88 0.58 10.98
N GLU A 205 -12.47 -0.63 10.61
CA GLU A 205 -11.65 -1.51 11.45
C GLU A 205 -10.26 -0.92 11.71
N MET A 206 -9.65 -0.29 10.70
CA MET A 206 -8.35 0.38 10.82
C MET A 206 -8.45 1.63 11.70
N ALA A 207 -9.47 2.46 11.47
CA ALA A 207 -9.74 3.64 12.29
C ALA A 207 -9.98 3.25 13.76
N GLN A 208 -10.72 2.18 14.01
CA GLN A 208 -10.94 1.67 15.37
C GLN A 208 -9.66 1.12 16.00
N ALA A 209 -8.84 0.38 15.25
CA ALA A 209 -7.55 -0.13 15.74
C ALA A 209 -6.60 1.01 16.14
N LEU A 210 -6.49 2.04 15.30
CA LEU A 210 -5.67 3.24 15.56
C LEU A 210 -6.16 4.06 16.76
N ARG A 211 -7.47 4.09 17.02
CA ARG A 211 -8.02 4.76 18.22
C ARG A 211 -7.77 3.98 19.51
N ARG A 212 -7.63 2.65 19.43
CA ARG A 212 -7.49 1.76 20.61
C ARG A 212 -6.04 1.45 20.95
N THR A 213 -5.15 1.49 19.97
CA THR A 213 -3.73 1.17 20.19
C THR A 213 -3.08 2.19 21.14
N PRO A 214 -2.27 1.72 22.12
CA PRO A 214 -1.50 2.62 22.99
C PRO A 214 -0.21 3.11 22.31
N ALA A 215 0.09 2.62 21.10
CA ALA A 215 1.32 2.95 20.39
C ALA A 215 1.40 4.45 20.09
N PRO A 216 2.55 5.11 20.32
CA PRO A 216 2.78 6.45 19.81
C PRO A 216 2.64 6.47 18.28
N MET A 217 1.97 7.49 17.76
CA MET A 217 1.80 7.73 16.33
C MET A 217 2.64 8.93 15.89
N VAL A 218 3.42 8.76 14.83
CA VAL A 218 4.22 9.83 14.22
C VAL A 218 3.73 10.06 12.80
N PHE A 219 3.25 11.28 12.53
CA PHE A 219 2.77 11.69 11.21
C PHE A 219 3.88 12.44 10.47
N TYR A 220 4.25 11.97 9.28
CA TYR A 220 5.22 12.60 8.39
C TYR A 220 4.48 13.30 7.24
N ARG A 221 4.70 14.60 7.13
CA ARG A 221 4.18 15.42 6.02
C ARG A 221 5.24 15.62 4.95
#